data_AF-A0A9D2W3Y6-F1
#
_entry.id   AF-A0A9D2W3Y6-F1
#
_cell.length_a   1.000
_cell.length_b   1.000
_cell.length_c   1.000
_cell.angle_alpha   90.00
_cell.angle_beta   90.00
_cell.angle_gamma   90.00
#
_symmetry.space_group_name_H-M   'P 1'
#
loop_
_entity.id
_entity.type
_entity.pdbx_description
1 polymer ?
#
loop_
_entity_poly.entity_id
_entity_poly.type
_entity_poly.pdbx_seq_one_letter_code
_entity_poly.pdbx_strand_id
1 'polypeptide(L)'
;MKTTIIITSILTVIILSVIIFINQPSFGRLPRGERKARIEQSPNYMNGAFRNRESTIMTTEKSRLRLMTDFVLGRKNDSIRPDKPFHVIKNDLKKLDKNENIMVWFGHSSYLLQINGIALLVDPVFYKGSPVSFINKAFEGTDVFKPDDMPHIDYLIITHDHWDHLDYKTVKKLHDKTDKVICPLGVGEHFERWGYD
;
A
#
# COMPACT_ATOMS: atom_id res chain seq x y z
N MET A 1 -10.75 -39.78 -20.93
CA MET A 1 -11.88 -39.30 -20.12
C MET A 1 -11.47 -38.91 -18.70
N LYS A 2 -10.88 -39.81 -17.89
CA LYS A 2 -10.44 -39.48 -16.51
C LYS A 2 -9.40 -38.34 -16.44
N THR A 3 -8.38 -38.36 -17.29
CA THR A 3 -7.33 -37.31 -17.34
C THR A 3 -7.90 -35.94 -17.71
N THR A 4 -8.81 -35.89 -18.68
CA THR A 4 -9.49 -34.65 -19.08
C THR A 4 -10.30 -34.07 -17.93
N ILE A 5 -11.07 -34.91 -17.22
CA ILE A 5 -11.85 -34.48 -16.04
C ILE A 5 -10.92 -33.92 -14.96
N ILE A 6 -9.82 -34.61 -14.65
CA ILE A 6 -8.84 -34.15 -13.65
C ILE A 6 -8.25 -32.79 -14.02
N ILE A 7 -7.79 -32.64 -15.28
CA ILE A 7 -7.19 -31.37 -15.76
C ILE A 7 -8.22 -30.24 -15.68
N THR A 8 -9.45 -30.47 -16.15
CA THR A 8 -10.51 -29.47 -16.09
C THR A 8 -10.83 -29.09 -14.65
N SER A 9 -10.95 -30.06 -13.74
CA SER A 9 -11.18 -29.78 -12.32
C SER A 9 -10.06 -28.94 -11.69
N ILE A 10 -8.80 -29.26 -11.98
CA ILE A 10 -7.65 -28.48 -11.49
C ILE A 10 -7.71 -27.04 -12.01
N LEU A 11 -7.95 -26.86 -13.31
CA LEU A 11 -8.06 -25.52 -13.91
C LEU A 11 -9.21 -24.72 -13.30
N THR A 12 -10.37 -25.34 -13.09
CA THR A 12 -11.52 -24.68 -12.43
C THR A 12 -11.15 -24.23 -11.02
N VAL A 13 -10.50 -25.08 -10.23
CA VAL A 13 -10.06 -24.72 -8.87
C VAL A 13 -9.07 -23.56 -8.92
N ILE A 14 -8.11 -23.56 -9.85
CA ILE A 14 -7.15 -22.46 -10.00
C ILE A 14 -7.87 -21.15 -10.35
N ILE A 15 -8.76 -21.17 -11.33
CA ILE A 15 -9.51 -19.98 -11.76
C ILE A 15 -10.35 -19.43 -10.60
N LEU A 16 -11.10 -20.29 -9.92
CA LEU A 16 -11.90 -19.89 -8.75
C LEU A 16 -11.01 -19.32 -7.64
N SER A 17 -9.86 -19.94 -7.37
CA SER A 17 -8.90 -19.44 -6.37
C SER A 17 -8.40 -18.04 -6.72
N VAL A 18 -8.06 -17.80 -7.99
CA VAL A 18 -7.64 -16.47 -8.48
C VAL A 18 -8.78 -15.46 -8.33
N ILE A 19 -10.00 -15.82 -8.74
CA ILE A 19 -11.17 -14.94 -8.61
C ILE A 19 -11.41 -14.57 -7.15
N ILE A 20 -11.42 -15.54 -6.23
CA ILE A 20 -11.59 -15.29 -4.79
C ILE A 20 -10.47 -14.38 -4.28
N PHE A 21 -9.23 -14.64 -4.68
CA PHE A 21 -8.06 -13.87 -4.25
C PHE A 21 -8.13 -12.40 -4.68
N ILE A 22 -8.39 -12.11 -5.96
CA ILE A 22 -8.44 -10.72 -6.46
C ILE A 22 -9.67 -9.94 -5.99
N ASN A 23 -10.70 -10.62 -5.48
CA ASN A 23 -11.91 -9.98 -4.94
C ASN A 23 -11.83 -9.69 -3.43
N GLN A 24 -10.71 -10.01 -2.78
CA GLN A 24 -10.50 -9.66 -1.38
C GLN A 24 -10.58 -8.14 -1.14
N PRO A 25 -11.07 -7.67 0.02
CA PRO A 25 -11.20 -6.24 0.31
C PRO A 25 -9.91 -5.43 0.11
N SER A 26 -8.74 -6.05 0.32
CA SER A 26 -7.44 -5.39 0.17
C SER A 26 -7.11 -4.96 -1.26
N PHE A 27 -7.77 -5.51 -2.28
CA PHE A 27 -7.61 -5.07 -3.67
C PHE A 27 -8.36 -3.77 -3.99
N GLY A 28 -9.01 -3.16 -2.99
CA GLY A 28 -9.73 -1.90 -3.18
C GLY A 28 -10.89 -2.07 -4.16
N ARG A 29 -11.32 -1.00 -4.82
CA ARG A 29 -12.39 -1.02 -5.83
C ARG A 29 -12.17 0.10 -6.84
N LEU A 30 -12.66 -0.12 -8.07
CA LEU A 30 -12.69 0.90 -9.10
C LEU A 30 -13.69 2.03 -8.79
N PRO A 31 -13.37 3.29 -9.13
CA PRO A 31 -14.25 4.42 -8.87
C PRO A 31 -15.66 4.25 -9.42
N ARG A 32 -16.68 4.63 -8.63
CA ARG A 32 -18.09 4.62 -9.04
C ARG A 32 -18.88 5.81 -8.45
N GLY A 33 -20.12 6.00 -8.91
CA GLY A 33 -21.01 7.05 -8.38
C GLY A 33 -20.38 8.44 -8.37
N GLU A 34 -20.53 9.16 -7.25
CA GLU A 34 -20.02 10.52 -7.07
C GLU A 34 -18.49 10.61 -7.19
N ARG A 35 -17.76 9.61 -6.70
CA ARG A 35 -16.29 9.54 -6.79
C ARG A 35 -15.83 9.48 -8.25
N LYS A 36 -16.49 8.65 -9.06
CA LYS A 36 -16.24 8.56 -10.49
C LYS A 36 -16.56 9.89 -11.19
N ALA A 37 -17.71 10.49 -10.90
CA ALA A 37 -18.09 11.78 -11.48
C ALA A 37 -17.05 12.88 -11.14
N ARG A 38 -16.55 12.90 -9.89
CA ARG A 38 -15.49 13.83 -9.46
C ARG A 38 -14.18 13.62 -10.21
N ILE A 39 -13.80 12.36 -10.49
CA ILE A 39 -12.61 12.03 -11.29
C ILE A 39 -12.79 12.51 -12.73
N GLU A 40 -13.95 12.24 -13.34
CA GLU A 40 -14.25 12.62 -14.72
C GLU A 40 -14.30 14.14 -14.93
N GLN A 41 -14.64 14.90 -13.89
CA GLN A 41 -14.62 16.36 -13.89
C GLN A 41 -13.22 16.96 -13.62
N SER A 42 -12.22 16.15 -13.30
CA SER A 42 -10.88 16.64 -13.04
C SER A 42 -10.27 17.25 -14.32
N PRO A 43 -9.60 18.41 -14.24
CA PRO A 43 -8.95 19.02 -15.41
C PRO A 43 -7.87 18.15 -16.04
N ASN A 44 -7.37 17.16 -15.29
CA ASN A 44 -6.36 16.22 -15.75
C ASN A 44 -6.94 14.89 -16.27
N TYR A 45 -8.27 14.71 -16.28
CA TYR A 45 -8.91 13.52 -16.84
C TYR A 45 -9.38 13.80 -18.27
N MET A 46 -8.74 13.17 -19.26
CA MET A 46 -9.02 13.40 -20.68
C MET A 46 -9.07 12.09 -21.46
N ASN A 47 -10.13 11.90 -22.25
CA ASN A 47 -10.34 10.73 -23.12
C ASN A 47 -10.28 9.39 -22.35
N GLY A 48 -10.93 9.32 -21.18
CA GLY A 48 -11.06 8.08 -20.41
C GLY A 48 -9.85 7.70 -19.54
N ALA A 49 -8.85 8.59 -19.43
CA ALA A 49 -7.68 8.36 -18.59
C ALA A 49 -7.14 9.66 -17.99
N PHE A 50 -6.43 9.54 -16.87
CA PHE A 50 -5.69 10.66 -16.30
C PHE A 50 -4.45 10.97 -17.15
N ARG A 51 -4.16 12.25 -17.35
CA ARG A 51 -3.02 12.75 -18.10
C ARG A 51 -2.08 13.47 -17.15
N ASN A 52 -0.90 12.88 -16.96
CA ASN A 52 0.19 13.48 -16.19
C ASN A 52 0.61 14.79 -16.86
N ARG A 53 0.98 15.78 -16.04
CA ARG A 53 1.49 17.07 -16.53
C ARG A 53 2.86 16.91 -17.19
N GLU A 54 3.67 16.06 -16.59
CA GLU A 54 5.00 15.71 -17.07
C GLU A 54 5.00 14.34 -17.74
N SER A 55 5.78 14.20 -18.80
CA SER A 55 5.99 12.90 -19.44
C SER A 55 6.76 11.97 -18.51
N THR A 56 6.21 10.80 -18.23
CA THR A 56 6.91 9.76 -17.47
C THR A 56 7.70 8.89 -18.43
N ILE A 57 9.03 9.02 -18.40
CA ILE A 57 9.92 8.19 -19.21
C ILE A 57 10.09 6.85 -18.49
N MET A 58 9.95 5.74 -19.23
CA MET A 58 10.29 4.43 -18.69
C MET A 58 11.81 4.35 -18.47
N THR A 59 12.21 4.05 -17.24
CA THR A 59 13.62 3.94 -16.83
C THR A 59 14.28 2.63 -17.28
N THR A 60 13.55 1.78 -18.01
CA THR A 60 14.05 0.49 -18.50
C THR A 60 13.62 0.23 -19.93
N GLU A 61 14.56 -0.30 -20.72
CA GLU A 61 14.30 -0.77 -22.09
C GLU A 61 13.78 -2.22 -22.12
N LYS A 62 13.70 -2.89 -20.95
CA LYS A 62 13.23 -4.28 -20.88
C LYS A 62 11.73 -4.36 -21.16
N SER A 63 11.33 -5.36 -21.94
CA SER A 63 9.92 -5.66 -22.17
C SER A 63 9.24 -6.09 -20.87
N ARG A 64 7.92 -5.87 -20.78
CA ARG A 64 7.09 -6.29 -19.62
C ARG A 64 7.22 -7.78 -19.33
N LEU A 65 7.28 -8.61 -20.38
CA LEU A 65 7.48 -10.05 -20.23
C LEU A 65 8.83 -10.35 -19.59
N ARG A 66 9.91 -9.69 -20.05
CA ARG A 66 11.24 -9.87 -19.49
C ARG A 66 11.32 -9.42 -18.02
N LEU A 67 10.67 -8.30 -17.68
CA LEU A 67 10.57 -7.84 -16.29
C LEU A 67 9.83 -8.85 -15.41
N MET A 68 8.72 -9.42 -15.89
CA MET A 68 8.00 -10.47 -15.17
C MET A 68 8.86 -11.74 -15.01
N THR A 69 9.55 -12.19 -16.05
CA THR A 69 10.42 -13.37 -15.95
C THR A 69 11.60 -13.12 -15.02
N ASP A 70 12.21 -11.94 -15.06
CA ASP A 70 13.30 -11.56 -14.15
C ASP A 70 12.81 -11.49 -12.70
N PHE A 71 11.58 -11.03 -12.45
CA PHE A 71 11.01 -11.00 -11.10
C PHE A 71 10.75 -12.41 -10.54
N VAL A 72 10.27 -13.35 -11.37
CA VAL A 72 9.89 -14.70 -10.93
C VAL A 72 11.07 -15.67 -10.94
N LEU A 73 11.90 -15.62 -11.98
CA LEU A 73 12.98 -16.58 -12.26
C LEU A 73 14.38 -15.97 -12.12
N GLY A 74 14.48 -14.64 -12.02
CA GLY A 74 15.77 -13.97 -11.89
C GLY A 74 16.45 -14.34 -10.59
N ARG A 75 17.79 -14.34 -10.62
CA ARG A 75 18.58 -14.55 -9.42
C ARG A 75 18.31 -13.42 -8.43
N LYS A 76 17.87 -13.78 -7.23
CA LYS A 76 17.79 -12.84 -6.13
C LYS A 76 19.22 -12.42 -5.80
N ASN A 77 19.47 -11.11 -5.84
CA ASN A 77 20.73 -10.59 -5.35
C ASN A 77 20.66 -10.62 -3.83
N ASP A 78 21.45 -11.46 -3.17
CA ASP A 78 21.45 -11.51 -1.71
C ASP A 78 22.19 -10.29 -1.11
N SER A 79 22.99 -9.56 -1.91
CA SER A 79 23.74 -8.38 -1.45
C SER A 79 22.88 -7.15 -1.16
N ILE A 80 21.57 -7.18 -1.46
CA ILE A 80 20.63 -6.09 -1.12
C ILE A 80 19.94 -6.30 0.22
N ARG A 81 20.25 -7.40 0.94
CA ARG A 81 19.75 -7.66 2.28
C ARG A 81 20.85 -7.36 3.31
N PRO A 82 20.52 -6.68 4.42
CA PRO A 82 21.45 -6.56 5.54
C PRO A 82 21.76 -7.94 6.14
N ASP A 83 23.02 -8.17 6.52
CA ASP A 83 23.45 -9.41 7.18
C ASP A 83 22.98 -9.54 8.63
N LYS A 84 22.59 -8.42 9.25
CA LYS A 84 22.15 -8.34 10.64
C LYS A 84 20.81 -7.59 10.73
N PRO A 85 19.94 -7.95 11.68
CA PRO A 85 18.72 -7.21 11.95
C PRO A 85 19.01 -5.73 12.25
N PHE A 86 18.12 -4.84 11.82
CA PHE A 86 18.22 -3.44 12.19
C PHE A 86 17.98 -3.25 13.69
N HIS A 87 18.76 -2.37 14.32
CA HIS A 87 18.48 -1.90 15.66
C HIS A 87 17.43 -0.77 15.59
N VAL A 88 16.25 -1.00 16.13
CA VAL A 88 15.14 -0.04 16.15
C VAL A 88 14.88 0.44 17.57
N ILE A 89 14.83 1.76 17.73
CA ILE A 89 14.46 2.42 19.00
C ILE A 89 12.93 2.49 19.06
N LYS A 90 12.31 1.68 19.92
CA LYS A 90 10.85 1.67 20.09
C LYS A 90 10.42 2.65 21.18
N ASN A 91 10.27 3.92 20.79
CA ASN A 91 9.68 4.95 21.66
C ASN A 91 8.15 4.79 21.77
N ASP A 92 7.59 5.18 22.91
CA ASP A 92 6.14 5.26 23.11
C ASP A 92 5.58 6.50 22.40
N LEU A 93 5.10 6.31 21.17
CA LEU A 93 4.65 7.41 20.30
C LEU A 93 3.47 8.20 20.87
N LYS A 94 2.72 7.62 21.83
CA LYS A 94 1.59 8.30 22.49
C LYS A 94 2.03 9.30 23.54
N LYS A 95 3.31 9.27 23.94
CA LYS A 95 3.92 10.15 24.94
C LYS A 95 4.77 11.26 24.34
N LEU A 96 4.80 11.40 23.02
CA LEU A 96 5.49 12.50 22.37
C LEU A 96 4.85 13.83 22.80
N ASP A 97 5.67 14.82 23.15
CA ASP A 97 5.18 16.17 23.43
C ASP A 97 4.68 16.77 22.12
N LYS A 98 3.39 17.12 22.05
CA LYS A 98 2.75 17.69 20.86
C LYS A 98 3.37 19.02 20.43
N ASN A 99 4.05 19.73 21.33
CA ASN A 99 4.68 21.02 21.02
C ASN A 99 6.03 20.86 20.31
N GLU A 100 6.61 19.66 20.28
CA GLU A 100 7.86 19.39 19.58
C GLU A 100 7.61 19.05 18.11
N ASN A 101 8.51 19.50 17.24
CA ASN A 101 8.54 19.09 15.84
C ASN A 101 9.39 17.83 15.72
N ILE A 102 8.75 16.70 15.42
CA ILE A 102 9.37 15.37 15.45
C ILE A 102 9.04 14.62 14.16
N MET A 103 10.03 13.90 13.63
CA MET A 103 9.80 12.89 12.60
C MET A 103 10.24 11.52 13.14
N VAL A 104 9.36 10.53 13.05
CA VAL A 104 9.66 9.13 13.34
C VAL A 104 9.56 8.34 12.05
N TRP A 105 10.68 7.78 11.61
CA TRP A 105 10.75 6.96 10.40
C TRP A 105 10.60 5.48 10.74
N PHE A 106 9.68 4.80 10.06
CA PHE A 106 9.38 3.38 10.28
C PHE A 106 10.01 2.45 9.22
N GLY A 107 10.72 3.02 8.25
CA GLY A 107 11.28 2.31 7.10
C GLY A 107 10.49 2.57 5.81
N HIS A 108 11.14 2.35 4.67
CA HIS A 108 10.61 2.68 3.33
C HIS A 108 10.07 4.12 3.29
N SER A 109 8.83 4.31 2.84
CA SER A 109 8.13 5.61 2.83
C SER A 109 7.19 5.82 4.03
N SER A 110 7.23 4.96 5.05
CA SER A 110 6.38 5.09 6.23
C SER A 110 6.99 6.00 7.30
N TYR A 111 6.32 7.09 7.65
CA TYR A 111 6.76 7.98 8.72
C TYR A 111 5.62 8.73 9.40
N LEU A 112 5.81 9.03 10.68
CA LEU A 112 5.02 9.98 11.46
C LEU A 112 5.76 11.31 11.48
N LEU A 113 5.10 12.38 11.08
CA LEU A 113 5.59 13.74 11.17
C LEU A 113 4.66 14.53 12.10
N GLN A 114 5.20 15.00 13.22
CA GLN A 114 4.53 15.93 14.10
C GLN A 114 5.09 17.33 13.87
N ILE A 115 4.24 18.28 13.50
CA ILE A 115 4.65 19.65 13.28
C ILE A 115 3.59 20.62 13.81
N ASN A 116 4.00 21.56 14.65
CA ASN A 116 3.10 22.56 15.27
C ASN A 116 1.85 21.93 15.92
N GLY A 117 2.00 20.80 16.61
CA GLY A 117 0.89 20.07 17.23
C GLY A 117 0.05 19.19 16.29
N ILE A 118 0.35 19.16 14.99
CA ILE A 118 -0.37 18.36 13.98
C ILE A 118 0.40 17.06 13.73
N ALA A 119 -0.27 15.92 13.88
CA ALA A 119 0.24 14.59 13.58
C ALA A 119 -0.16 14.13 12.17
N LEU A 120 0.84 14.01 11.29
CA LEU A 120 0.72 13.52 9.92
C LEU A 120 1.32 12.11 9.85
N LEU A 121 0.52 11.11 9.50
CA LEU A 121 1.02 9.75 9.24
C LEU A 121 1.04 9.50 7.74
N VAL A 122 2.20 9.19 7.18
CA VAL A 122 2.39 9.06 5.72
C VAL A 122 2.71 7.61 5.36
N ASP A 123 2.01 7.09 4.34
CA ASP A 123 2.17 5.77 3.73
C ASP A 123 2.46 4.63 4.75
N PRO A 124 1.64 4.43 5.81
CA PRO A 124 1.98 3.51 6.88
C PRO A 124 1.79 2.04 6.45
N VAL A 125 2.89 1.30 6.35
CA VAL A 125 2.91 -0.14 6.06
C VAL A 125 3.51 -0.91 7.24
N PHE A 126 2.65 -1.57 8.02
CA PHE A 126 3.05 -2.26 9.26
C PHE A 126 2.82 -3.78 9.23
N TYR A 127 2.20 -4.32 8.16
CA TYR A 127 2.01 -5.75 7.95
C TYR A 127 2.64 -6.26 6.66
N LYS A 128 2.23 -5.77 5.49
CA LYS A 128 2.70 -6.33 4.21
C LYS A 128 2.80 -5.31 3.08
N GLY A 129 3.96 -5.29 2.42
CA GLY A 129 4.23 -4.54 1.18
C GLY A 129 3.88 -5.31 -0.10
N SER A 130 2.95 -6.26 -0.04
CA SER A 130 2.61 -7.16 -1.14
C SER A 130 1.21 -7.76 -0.99
N PRO A 131 0.53 -8.16 -2.10
CA PRO A 131 -0.73 -8.90 -2.00
C PRO A 131 -0.55 -10.25 -1.27
N VAL A 132 0.63 -10.87 -1.35
CA VAL A 132 0.97 -12.16 -0.71
C VAL A 132 2.09 -11.99 0.32
N SER A 133 1.96 -12.64 1.48
CA SER A 133 2.83 -12.41 2.66
C SER A 133 4.27 -12.89 2.53
N PHE A 134 4.59 -13.71 1.53
CA PHE A 134 5.93 -14.27 1.32
C PHE A 134 6.77 -13.47 0.31
N ILE A 135 6.20 -12.47 -0.34
CA ILE A 135 6.89 -11.55 -1.26
C ILE A 135 7.11 -10.21 -0.54
N ASN A 136 8.25 -9.56 -0.80
CA ASN A 136 8.61 -8.24 -0.23
C ASN A 136 8.43 -8.16 1.29
N LYS A 137 8.96 -9.16 2.01
CA LYS A 137 8.99 -9.13 3.47
C LYS A 137 9.85 -7.95 3.95
N ALA A 138 9.41 -7.30 5.02
CA ALA A 138 10.19 -6.31 5.74
C ALA A 138 11.54 -6.90 6.18
N PHE A 139 12.56 -6.04 6.29
CA PHE A 139 13.84 -6.47 6.83
C PHE A 139 13.70 -6.83 8.31
N GLU A 140 14.54 -7.75 8.76
CA GLU A 140 14.51 -8.20 10.14
C GLU A 140 14.76 -7.02 11.09
N GLY A 141 13.91 -6.90 12.11
CA GLY A 141 13.96 -5.80 13.07
C GLY A 141 13.20 -4.53 12.66
N THR A 142 12.65 -4.42 11.45
CA THR A 142 11.92 -3.19 11.01
C THR A 142 10.40 -3.26 11.19
N ASP A 143 9.85 -4.36 11.73
CA ASP A 143 8.41 -4.57 11.91
C ASP A 143 7.94 -4.28 13.36
N VAL A 144 8.71 -3.49 14.10
CA VAL A 144 8.53 -3.28 15.54
C VAL A 144 7.30 -2.43 15.88
N PHE A 145 6.94 -1.46 15.02
CA PHE A 145 5.76 -0.62 15.20
C PHE A 145 4.50 -1.26 14.59
N LYS A 146 3.35 -0.98 15.22
CA LYS A 146 2.03 -1.43 14.80
C LYS A 146 1.02 -0.28 14.81
N PRO A 147 -0.14 -0.42 14.13
CA PRO A 147 -1.19 0.60 14.18
C PRO A 147 -1.61 0.98 15.61
N ASP A 148 -1.56 0.01 16.53
CA ASP A 148 -1.96 0.19 17.92
C ASP A 148 -1.00 1.10 18.69
N ASP A 149 0.26 1.21 18.23
CA ASP A 149 1.29 2.11 18.79
C ASP A 149 1.08 3.56 18.37
N MET A 150 0.34 3.82 17.28
CA MET A 150 0.17 5.19 16.75
C MET A 150 -0.64 6.07 17.72
N PRO A 151 -0.27 7.36 17.86
CA PRO A 151 -1.08 8.38 18.54
C PRO A 151 -2.34 8.70 17.72
N HIS A 152 -3.07 9.74 18.13
CA HIS A 152 -4.08 10.38 17.30
C HIS A 152 -3.45 10.91 16.00
N ILE A 153 -4.16 10.80 14.88
CA ILE A 153 -3.67 11.18 13.54
C ILE A 153 -4.63 12.23 12.98
N ASP A 154 -4.16 13.47 12.88
CA ASP A 154 -4.93 14.55 12.26
C ASP A 154 -5.09 14.30 10.76
N TYR A 155 -4.03 13.84 10.10
CA TYR A 155 -4.06 13.51 8.66
C TYR A 155 -3.28 12.24 8.35
N LEU A 156 -3.99 11.26 7.79
CA LEU A 156 -3.39 10.11 7.12
C LEU A 156 -3.16 10.47 5.65
N ILE A 157 -1.89 10.48 5.23
CA ILE A 157 -1.49 10.83 3.86
C ILE A 157 -1.11 9.55 3.13
N ILE A 158 -1.76 9.28 2.00
CA ILE A 158 -1.42 8.19 1.09
C ILE A 158 -0.98 8.77 -0.24
N THR A 159 0.22 8.42 -0.70
CA THR A 159 0.76 8.92 -1.97
C THR A 159 0.16 8.21 -3.17
N HIS A 160 -0.01 6.88 -3.11
CA HIS A 160 -0.62 6.03 -4.14
C HIS A 160 -1.03 4.66 -3.59
N ASP A 161 -1.66 3.81 -4.40
CA ASP A 161 -2.27 2.53 -4.00
C ASP A 161 -1.34 1.31 -4.11
N HIS A 162 -0.04 1.50 -4.36
CA HIS A 162 0.88 0.37 -4.40
C HIS A 162 1.06 -0.22 -2.98
N TRP A 163 1.29 -1.54 -2.91
CA TRP A 163 1.22 -2.29 -1.65
C TRP A 163 2.26 -1.87 -0.59
N ASP A 164 3.39 -1.31 -1.01
CA ASP A 164 4.43 -0.75 -0.14
C ASP A 164 4.16 0.70 0.29
N HIS A 165 3.02 1.28 -0.09
CA HIS A 165 2.51 2.57 0.38
C HIS A 165 1.11 2.48 1.01
N LEU A 166 0.30 1.48 0.61
CA LEU A 166 -1.07 1.30 1.09
C LEU A 166 -1.31 -0.12 1.63
N ASP A 167 -1.19 -0.26 2.95
CA ASP A 167 -1.50 -1.50 3.66
C ASP A 167 -2.93 -1.49 4.20
N TYR A 168 -3.82 -2.24 3.54
CA TYR A 168 -5.23 -2.41 3.94
C TYR A 168 -5.42 -2.70 5.44
N LYS A 169 -4.60 -3.59 6.02
CA LYS A 169 -4.75 -3.99 7.42
C LYS A 169 -4.28 -2.89 8.37
N THR A 170 -3.27 -2.12 7.96
CA THR A 170 -2.84 -0.93 8.69
C THR A 170 -3.95 0.11 8.71
N VAL A 171 -4.43 0.56 7.55
CA VAL A 171 -5.41 1.65 7.49
C VAL A 171 -6.72 1.25 8.17
N LYS A 172 -7.21 0.02 8.00
CA LYS A 172 -8.42 -0.45 8.72
C LYS A 172 -8.30 -0.37 10.25
N LYS A 173 -7.11 -0.55 10.81
CA LYS A 173 -6.86 -0.43 12.26
C LYS A 173 -6.64 1.00 12.72
N LEU A 174 -6.27 1.91 11.80
CA LEU A 174 -6.06 3.33 12.08
C LEU A 174 -7.33 4.16 11.91
N HIS A 175 -8.40 3.57 11.37
CA HIS A 175 -9.68 4.23 11.10
C HIS A 175 -10.13 5.12 12.26
N ASP A 176 -10.32 4.55 13.45
CA ASP A 176 -10.85 5.27 14.61
C ASP A 176 -9.86 6.26 15.25
N LYS A 177 -8.62 6.33 14.74
CA LYS A 177 -7.57 7.25 15.19
C LYS A 177 -7.29 8.36 14.19
N THR A 178 -7.94 8.34 13.03
CA THR A 178 -7.62 9.21 11.89
C THR A 178 -8.78 10.18 11.66
N ASP A 179 -8.50 11.49 11.74
CA ASP A 179 -9.54 12.50 11.48
C ASP A 179 -9.80 12.66 9.99
N LYS A 180 -8.74 12.74 9.16
CA LYS A 180 -8.86 12.96 7.72
C LYS A 180 -7.86 12.13 6.94
N VAL A 181 -8.29 11.68 5.76
CA VAL A 181 -7.41 11.03 4.77
C VAL A 181 -7.16 11.98 3.62
N ILE A 182 -5.88 12.20 3.29
CA ILE A 182 -5.43 12.92 2.10
C ILE A 182 -4.83 11.90 1.14
N CYS A 183 -5.46 11.71 -0.02
CA CYS A 183 -5.03 10.72 -1.00
C CYS A 183 -5.40 11.13 -2.44
N PRO A 184 -4.82 10.48 -3.48
CA PRO A 184 -5.24 10.68 -4.86
C PRO A 184 -6.72 10.33 -5.08
N LEU A 185 -7.34 10.98 -6.06
CA LEU A 185 -8.78 10.84 -6.33
C LEU A 185 -9.24 9.38 -6.48
N GLY A 186 -8.48 8.55 -7.20
CA GLY A 186 -8.80 7.13 -7.38
C GLY A 186 -8.66 6.29 -6.10
N VAL A 187 -7.66 6.62 -5.26
CA VAL A 187 -7.39 5.93 -3.99
C VAL A 187 -8.53 6.16 -2.99
N GLY A 188 -9.20 7.31 -3.06
CA GLY A 188 -10.37 7.62 -2.23
C GLY A 188 -11.47 6.55 -2.29
N GLU A 189 -11.68 5.92 -3.45
CA GLU A 189 -12.68 4.83 -3.59
C GLU A 189 -12.33 3.61 -2.71
N HIS A 190 -11.05 3.35 -2.48
CA HIS A 190 -10.60 2.28 -1.59
C HIS A 190 -10.97 2.60 -0.14
N PHE A 191 -10.68 3.82 0.31
CA PHE A 191 -11.01 4.30 1.64
C PHE A 191 -12.52 4.25 1.91
N GLU A 192 -13.34 4.74 0.98
CA GLU A 192 -14.80 4.64 1.04
C GLU A 192 -15.28 3.18 1.13
N ARG A 193 -14.72 2.27 0.29
CA ARG A 193 -15.01 0.84 0.40
C ARG A 193 -14.60 0.26 1.75
N TRP A 194 -13.56 0.79 2.37
CA TRP A 194 -13.03 0.33 3.63
C TRP A 194 -13.71 0.96 4.85
N GLY A 195 -14.66 1.87 4.64
CA GLY A 195 -15.52 2.45 5.67
C GLY A 195 -15.07 3.79 6.21
N TYR A 196 -14.14 4.47 5.53
CA TYR A 196 -13.85 5.88 5.78
C TYR A 196 -14.88 6.77 5.08
N ASP A 197 -15.17 7.92 5.66
CA ASP A 197 -16.09 8.95 5.13
C ASP A 197 -15.40 9.95 4.20
#